data_AF-A0A2I0SMS8-F1
#
_entry.id   AF-A0A2I0SMS8-F1
#
_cell.length_a   1.000
_cell.length_b   1.000
_cell.length_c   1.000
_cell.angle_alpha   90.00
_cell.angle_beta   90.00
_cell.angle_gamma   90.00
#
_symmetry.space_group_name_H-M   'P 1'
#
loop_
_entity.id
_entity.type
_entity.pdbx_description
1 polymer ?
#
loop_
_entity_poly.entity_id
_entity_poly.type
_entity_poly.pdbx_seq_one_letter_code
_entity_poly.pdbx_strand_id
1 'polypeptide(L)'
;MKVEIQSDVRDVAARLGTGVPYALKVLAGRLADDPDMGEPSNLPGILTVMIDGGMFEDCPDLSVGYIREPDRIEIRFLRAVQVGVPSGDAQEQREEQLADPAAAASGVREVADAWHRITAWLKANAPDSYAALHTGASPAEIASLEGDLGIQIPIELRALWLLVAGDDGGNGWGCLPGNRALMTLEAVAGVYRLKMDAQAYEDTLNAERSEDERITVWTATRIPVVALGPADISSGLYVDVESGYLGRWSRYNEGSGEVLDTLVTYLEGAADMLESPALATGDKPGLIGGALVWQSSIDPVQQDDWRPWRG
;
A
#
# COMPACT_ATOMS: atom_id res chain seq x y z
N MET A 1 -3.10 19.71 -4.10
CA MET A 1 -1.69 20.15 -3.95
C MET A 1 -0.79 18.92 -3.84
N LYS A 2 0.47 18.91 -4.31
CA LYS A 2 1.34 17.71 -4.13
C LYS A 2 1.85 17.67 -2.69
N VAL A 3 1.69 16.56 -1.98
CA VAL A 3 2.22 16.40 -0.62
C VAL A 3 3.35 15.38 -0.63
N GLU A 4 4.52 15.78 -0.16
CA GLU A 4 5.72 14.96 -0.06
C GLU A 4 6.00 14.67 1.41
N ILE A 5 6.22 13.40 1.73
CA ILE A 5 6.65 12.96 3.06
C ILE A 5 8.12 12.60 2.93
N GLN A 6 9.00 13.20 3.74
CA GLN A 6 10.42 12.87 3.71
C GLN A 6 10.65 11.43 4.22
N SER A 7 11.70 10.76 3.70
CA SER A 7 11.99 9.36 4.04
C SER A 7 12.29 9.17 5.53
N ASP A 8 13.03 10.09 6.14
CA ASP A 8 13.31 10.10 7.59
C ASP A 8 12.04 10.21 8.43
N VAL A 9 11.05 10.98 7.98
CA VAL A 9 9.73 11.06 8.62
C VAL A 9 8.98 9.74 8.54
N ARG A 10 9.08 9.00 7.42
CA ARG A 10 8.48 7.66 7.29
C ARG A 10 9.18 6.64 8.21
N ASP A 11 10.49 6.69 8.31
CA ASP A 11 11.25 5.82 9.22
C ASP A 11 10.92 6.12 10.69
N VAL A 12 10.68 7.39 11.04
CA VAL A 12 10.18 7.77 12.36
C VAL A 12 8.75 7.26 12.56
N ALA A 13 7.87 7.39 11.55
CA ALA A 13 6.50 6.92 11.62
C ALA A 13 6.42 5.42 11.90
N ALA A 14 7.15 4.61 11.14
CA ALA A 14 7.20 3.15 11.33
C ALA A 14 7.68 2.74 12.74
N ARG A 15 8.47 3.58 13.41
CA ARG A 15 8.97 3.33 14.78
C ARG A 15 8.02 3.79 15.89
N LEU A 16 7.08 4.68 15.60
CA LEU A 16 6.19 5.27 16.61
C LEU A 16 4.90 4.48 16.83
N GLY A 17 4.54 3.60 15.89
CA GLY A 17 3.36 2.75 15.96
C GLY A 17 2.94 2.29 14.56
N THR A 18 2.31 1.12 14.45
CA THR A 18 1.95 0.53 13.15
C THR A 18 0.85 1.31 12.44
N GLY A 19 -0.04 2.00 13.18
CA GLY A 19 -1.04 2.91 12.61
C GLY A 19 -0.52 4.31 12.25
N VAL A 20 0.70 4.66 12.63
CA VAL A 20 1.27 6.01 12.41
C VAL A 20 1.54 6.31 10.92
N PRO A 21 2.08 5.38 10.10
CA PRO A 21 2.15 5.56 8.65
C PRO A 21 0.79 5.82 7.99
N TYR A 22 -0.26 5.11 8.44
CA TYR A 22 -1.61 5.31 7.92
C TYR A 22 -2.16 6.70 8.32
N ALA A 23 -2.01 7.08 9.58
CA ALA A 23 -2.40 8.40 10.07
C ALA A 23 -1.71 9.54 9.29
N LEU A 24 -0.42 9.39 8.98
CA LEU A 24 0.33 10.34 8.13
C LEU A 24 -0.22 10.40 6.70
N LYS A 25 -0.59 9.27 6.12
CA LYS A 25 -1.19 9.22 4.77
C LYS A 25 -2.54 9.93 4.73
N VAL A 26 -3.40 9.70 5.72
CA VAL A 26 -4.69 10.40 5.86
C VAL A 26 -4.47 11.91 6.01
N LEU A 27 -3.50 12.32 6.83
CA LEU A 27 -3.13 13.73 6.96
C LEU A 27 -2.62 14.31 5.63
N ALA A 28 -1.76 13.59 4.90
CA ALA A 28 -1.26 14.05 3.61
C ALA A 28 -2.38 14.25 2.58
N GLY A 29 -3.38 13.36 2.56
CA GLY A 29 -4.58 13.54 1.75
C GLY A 29 -5.37 14.79 2.14
N ARG A 30 -5.61 15.00 3.44
CA ARG A 30 -6.29 16.21 3.94
C ARG A 30 -5.53 17.50 3.62
N LEU A 31 -4.21 17.50 3.75
CA LEU A 31 -3.35 18.64 3.40
C LEU A 31 -3.37 18.93 1.90
N ALA A 32 -3.58 17.93 1.05
CA ALA A 32 -3.71 18.13 -0.39
C ALA A 32 -4.97 18.93 -0.76
N ASP A 33 -6.03 18.78 0.03
CA ASP A 33 -7.35 19.41 -0.12
C ASP A 33 -7.47 20.73 0.66
N ASP A 34 -6.92 20.79 1.88
CA ASP A 34 -6.87 21.97 2.75
C ASP A 34 -5.43 22.22 3.26
N PRO A 35 -4.61 22.96 2.49
CA PRO A 35 -3.23 23.29 2.86
C PRO A 35 -3.08 24.14 4.13
N ASP A 36 -4.16 24.80 4.55
CA ASP A 36 -4.17 25.82 5.62
C ASP A 36 -4.71 25.29 6.95
N MET A 37 -4.94 23.98 7.07
CA MET A 37 -5.48 23.36 8.28
C MET A 37 -4.54 23.39 9.50
N GLY A 38 -3.26 23.70 9.32
CA GLY A 38 -2.25 23.73 10.39
C GLY A 38 -2.11 25.08 11.08
N GLU A 39 -1.66 25.05 12.33
CA GLU A 39 -1.37 26.27 13.10
C GLU A 39 0.11 26.66 12.97
N PRO A 40 0.44 27.96 12.97
CA PRO A 40 1.83 28.42 12.97
C PRO A 40 2.61 27.86 14.17
N SER A 41 3.74 27.20 13.89
CA SER A 41 4.63 26.69 14.92
C SER A 41 5.62 27.75 15.40
N ASN A 42 6.41 27.42 16.43
CA ASN A 42 7.54 28.25 16.86
C ASN A 42 8.73 28.21 15.88
N LEU A 43 8.67 27.38 14.82
CA LEU A 43 9.69 27.28 13.79
C LEU A 43 9.29 28.14 12.57
N PRO A 44 10.20 28.98 12.04
CA PRO A 44 9.89 29.87 10.93
C PRO A 44 9.39 29.10 9.70
N GLY A 45 8.21 29.46 9.19
CA GLY A 45 7.65 28.89 7.96
C GLY A 45 7.08 27.47 8.10
N ILE A 46 7.01 26.93 9.32
CA ILE A 46 6.45 25.61 9.58
C ILE A 46 5.06 25.74 10.23
N LEU A 47 4.10 25.04 9.64
CA LEU A 47 2.77 24.81 10.19
C LEU A 47 2.74 23.47 10.92
N THR A 48 1.93 23.35 11.95
CA THR A 48 1.77 22.12 12.74
C THR A 48 0.32 21.68 12.77
N VAL A 49 0.08 20.40 12.54
CA VAL A 49 -1.23 19.75 12.71
C VAL A 49 -1.11 18.68 13.78
N MET A 50 -2.15 18.59 14.59
CA MET A 50 -2.31 17.54 15.59
C MET A 50 -3.14 16.40 15.02
N ILE A 51 -2.66 15.18 15.18
CA ILE A 51 -3.43 13.96 14.92
C ILE A 51 -3.80 13.37 16.28
N ASP A 52 -5.10 13.22 16.51
CA ASP A 52 -5.64 12.45 17.63
C ASP A 52 -5.37 10.97 17.36
N GLY A 53 -4.50 10.36 18.18
CA GLY A 53 -4.10 8.97 18.04
C GLY A 53 -5.24 8.00 18.28
N GLY A 54 -6.26 8.40 19.07
CA GLY A 54 -7.44 7.58 19.33
C GLY A 54 -8.31 7.32 18.10
N MET A 55 -8.05 8.01 16.99
CA MET A 55 -8.71 7.77 15.70
C MET A 55 -8.10 6.62 14.88
N PHE A 56 -6.91 6.12 15.27
CA PHE A 56 -6.16 5.11 14.52
C PHE A 56 -5.65 4.02 15.48
N GLU A 57 -5.73 2.74 15.08
CA GLU A 57 -5.22 1.64 15.90
C GLU A 57 -3.69 1.74 16.05
N ASP A 58 -3.16 1.47 17.25
CA ASP A 58 -1.72 1.56 17.56
C ASP A 58 -1.04 2.88 17.14
N CYS A 59 -1.78 3.98 17.18
CA CYS A 59 -1.28 5.33 16.91
C CYS A 59 -1.31 6.19 18.19
N PRO A 60 -0.16 6.71 18.67
CA PRO A 60 -0.18 7.73 19.72
C PRO A 60 -0.69 9.08 19.15
N ASP A 61 -0.97 10.04 20.01
CA ASP A 61 -1.19 11.42 19.57
C ASP A 61 0.07 11.96 18.88
N LEU A 62 -0.09 12.56 17.70
CA LEU A 62 1.01 13.04 16.88
C LEU A 62 0.95 14.54 16.69
N SER A 63 2.13 15.16 16.69
CA SER A 63 2.38 16.51 16.20
C SER A 63 3.17 16.41 14.90
N VAL A 64 2.58 16.88 13.80
CA VAL A 64 3.15 16.81 12.46
C VAL A 64 3.47 18.20 11.96
N GLY A 65 4.74 18.46 11.66
CA GLY A 65 5.19 19.72 11.10
C GLY A 65 5.34 19.66 9.59
N TYR A 66 4.83 20.64 8.88
CA TYR A 66 4.94 20.74 7.43
C TYR A 66 5.25 22.17 6.96
N ILE A 67 5.86 22.26 5.77
CA ILE A 67 6.07 23.52 5.06
C ILE A 67 5.13 23.55 3.86
N ARG A 68 4.54 24.73 3.61
CA ARG A 68 3.71 25.01 2.46
C ARG A 68 4.49 25.85 1.45
N GLU A 69 4.73 25.31 0.27
CA GLU A 69 5.19 26.04 -0.91
C GLU A 69 4.02 26.25 -1.89
N PRO A 70 4.14 27.15 -2.89
CA PRO A 70 3.04 27.48 -3.80
C PRO A 70 2.43 26.29 -4.56
N ASP A 71 3.22 25.26 -4.84
CA ASP A 71 2.87 24.08 -5.64
C ASP A 71 2.97 22.76 -4.87
N ARG A 72 3.57 22.74 -3.68
CA ARG A 72 3.75 21.53 -2.87
C ARG A 72 3.71 21.76 -1.36
N ILE A 73 3.43 20.70 -0.63
CA ILE A 73 3.54 20.60 0.82
C ILE A 73 4.61 19.57 1.14
N GLU A 74 5.46 19.86 2.11
CA GLU A 74 6.50 18.94 2.56
C GLU A 74 6.35 18.68 4.05
N ILE A 75 6.06 17.44 4.44
CA ILE A 75 6.04 17.01 5.84
C ILE A 75 7.48 16.83 6.30
N ARG A 76 7.89 17.63 7.29
CA ARG A 76 9.29 17.79 7.74
C ARG A 76 9.61 17.07 9.03
N PHE A 77 8.64 16.91 9.91
CA PHE A 77 8.85 16.14 11.12
C PHE A 77 7.55 15.55 11.65
N LEU A 78 7.74 14.47 12.39
CA LEU A 78 6.71 13.79 13.14
C LEU A 78 7.20 13.61 14.58
N ARG A 79 6.35 13.91 15.55
CA ARG A 79 6.63 13.68 16.98
C ARG A 79 5.42 13.08 17.66
N ALA A 80 5.61 12.04 18.45
CA ALA A 80 4.59 11.61 19.41
C ALA A 80 4.50 12.64 20.55
N VAL A 81 3.28 13.02 20.92
CA VAL A 81 3.03 13.91 22.04
C VAL A 81 3.14 13.08 23.32
N GLN A 82 4.23 13.24 24.06
CA GLN A 82 4.37 12.53 25.32
C GLN A 82 3.40 13.10 26.36
N VAL A 83 2.46 12.26 26.81
CA VAL A 83 1.77 12.46 28.09
C VAL A 83 2.82 12.27 29.19
N GLY A 84 3.12 13.35 29.92
CA GLY A 84 4.30 13.44 30.78
C GLY A 84 4.46 12.29 31.79
N VAL A 85 5.61 11.63 31.70
CA VAL A 85 6.24 10.89 32.81
C VAL A 85 7.69 11.39 32.87
N PRO A 86 8.22 11.78 34.05
CA PRO A 86 9.49 12.48 34.12
C PRO A 86 10.67 11.54 33.82
N SER A 87 11.66 12.14 33.15
CA SER A 87 12.91 11.58 32.66
C SER A 87 13.72 10.84 33.73
N GLY A 88 14.16 9.62 33.37
CA GLY A 88 15.25 8.91 34.00
C GLY A 88 16.27 8.53 32.93
N ASP A 89 17.52 8.89 33.18
CA ASP A 89 18.66 8.81 32.26
C ASP A 89 18.97 7.42 31.67
N ALA A 90 19.54 7.46 30.47
CA ALA A 90 20.53 6.56 29.88
C ALA A 90 20.21 5.05 29.80
N GLN A 91 20.08 4.53 28.58
CA GLN A 91 21.15 3.68 28.03
C GLN A 91 20.97 3.40 26.54
N GLU A 92 22.09 3.55 25.84
CA GLU A 92 22.41 2.94 24.57
C GLU A 92 22.01 1.46 24.57
N GLN A 93 21.02 1.09 23.77
CA GLN A 93 20.89 -0.27 23.26
C GLN A 93 20.74 -0.21 21.76
N ARG A 94 21.90 -0.36 21.14
CA ARG A 94 22.12 -0.89 19.80
C ARG A 94 21.55 -2.31 19.81
N GLU A 95 20.24 -2.45 19.64
CA GLU A 95 19.63 -3.75 19.38
C GLU A 95 19.66 -4.00 17.88
N GLU A 96 20.59 -4.86 17.50
CA GLU A 96 20.66 -5.51 16.20
C GLU A 96 19.33 -6.20 15.92
N GLN A 97 18.54 -5.57 15.04
CA GLN A 97 17.95 -6.18 13.84
C GLN A 97 17.71 -7.71 13.91
N LEU A 98 16.74 -8.11 14.73
CA LEU A 98 15.84 -9.20 14.39
C LEU A 98 14.43 -8.60 14.34
N ALA A 99 13.66 -8.92 13.31
CA ALA A 99 12.27 -8.51 13.18
C ALA A 99 11.55 -8.72 14.51
N ASP A 100 11.00 -7.64 15.08
CA ASP A 100 10.25 -7.71 16.32
C ASP A 100 9.03 -8.62 16.09
N PRO A 101 8.94 -9.77 16.78
CA PRO A 101 7.82 -10.70 16.61
C PRO A 101 6.47 -10.05 16.96
N ALA A 102 6.47 -8.99 17.79
CA ALA A 102 5.26 -8.24 18.10
C ALA A 102 4.81 -7.39 16.90
N ALA A 103 5.72 -6.67 16.25
CA ALA A 103 5.41 -5.87 15.06
C ALA A 103 4.91 -6.73 13.89
N ALA A 104 5.54 -7.90 13.67
CA ALA A 104 5.09 -8.87 12.69
C ALA A 104 3.69 -9.43 13.00
N ALA A 105 3.39 -9.68 14.28
CA ALA A 105 2.07 -10.14 14.70
C ALA A 105 0.98 -9.07 14.52
N SER A 106 1.31 -7.79 14.74
CA SER A 106 0.41 -6.66 14.47
C SER A 106 0.11 -6.55 12.97
N GLY A 107 1.13 -6.55 12.11
CA GLY A 107 0.93 -6.46 10.65
C GLY A 107 0.06 -7.59 10.08
N VAL A 108 0.21 -8.82 10.59
CA VAL A 108 -0.65 -9.95 10.20
C VAL A 108 -2.12 -9.71 10.59
N ARG A 109 -2.36 -9.16 11.78
CA ARG A 109 -3.72 -8.84 12.23
C ARG A 109 -4.34 -7.73 11.39
N GLU A 110 -3.59 -6.66 11.14
CA GLU A 110 -4.05 -5.51 10.34
C GLU A 110 -4.41 -5.93 8.91
N VAL A 111 -3.59 -6.78 8.26
CA VAL A 111 -3.93 -7.36 6.95
C VAL A 111 -5.24 -8.16 7.02
N ALA A 112 -5.39 -9.02 8.03
CA ALA A 112 -6.57 -9.85 8.16
C ALA A 112 -7.83 -9.01 8.40
N ASP A 113 -7.75 -8.00 9.27
CA ASP A 113 -8.87 -7.13 9.62
C ASP A 113 -9.28 -6.25 8.44
N ALA A 114 -8.32 -5.62 7.74
CA ALA A 114 -8.59 -4.87 6.52
C ALA A 114 -9.24 -5.74 5.44
N TRP A 115 -8.74 -6.97 5.24
CA TRP A 115 -9.32 -7.89 4.26
C TRP A 115 -10.73 -8.37 4.64
N HIS A 116 -10.99 -8.65 5.92
CA HIS A 116 -12.32 -8.98 6.39
C HIS A 116 -13.32 -7.84 6.18
N ARG A 117 -12.90 -6.59 6.38
CA ARG A 117 -13.71 -5.39 6.10
C ARG A 117 -14.07 -5.28 4.62
N ILE A 118 -13.07 -5.42 3.73
CA ILE A 118 -13.29 -5.43 2.27
C ILE A 118 -14.27 -6.53 1.88
N THR A 119 -14.03 -7.78 2.31
CA THR A 119 -14.85 -8.93 1.93
C THR A 119 -16.26 -8.88 2.50
N ALA A 120 -16.44 -8.39 3.72
CA ALA A 120 -17.76 -8.16 4.31
C ALA A 120 -18.56 -7.12 3.51
N TRP A 121 -17.91 -6.03 3.10
CA TRP A 121 -18.53 -5.02 2.26
C TRP A 121 -18.92 -5.59 0.89
N LEU A 122 -18.01 -6.31 0.22
CA LEU A 122 -18.26 -6.92 -1.09
C LEU A 122 -19.44 -7.90 -1.02
N LYS A 123 -19.49 -8.74 0.00
CA LYS A 123 -20.58 -9.70 0.18
C LYS A 123 -21.95 -9.04 0.32
N ALA A 124 -22.00 -7.87 0.97
CA ALA A 124 -23.25 -7.14 1.19
C ALA A 124 -23.67 -6.29 -0.02
N ASN A 125 -22.71 -5.69 -0.72
CA ASN A 125 -22.99 -4.60 -1.67
C ASN A 125 -22.60 -4.91 -3.12
N ALA A 126 -21.66 -5.83 -3.34
CA ALA A 126 -21.13 -6.20 -4.66
C ALA A 126 -20.94 -7.73 -4.76
N PRO A 127 -22.02 -8.53 -4.70
CA PRO A 127 -21.94 -9.99 -4.61
C PRO A 127 -21.24 -10.64 -5.81
N ASP A 128 -21.32 -10.04 -7.00
CA ASP A 128 -20.62 -10.53 -8.19
C ASP A 128 -19.09 -10.37 -8.06
N SER A 129 -18.65 -9.24 -7.49
CA SER A 129 -17.22 -9.03 -7.18
C SER A 129 -16.76 -9.94 -6.04
N TYR A 130 -17.59 -10.18 -5.03
CA TYR A 130 -17.29 -11.15 -3.98
C TYR A 130 -17.15 -12.58 -4.53
N ALA A 131 -18.02 -12.98 -5.46
CA ALA A 131 -17.99 -14.30 -6.07
C ALA A 131 -16.77 -14.54 -6.98
N ALA A 132 -16.10 -13.48 -7.44
CA ALA A 132 -14.89 -13.55 -8.25
C ALA A 132 -13.59 -13.75 -7.42
N LEU A 133 -13.69 -13.67 -6.09
CA LEU A 133 -12.56 -13.90 -5.19
C LEU A 133 -12.27 -15.40 -5.08
N HIS A 134 -10.99 -15.74 -5.19
CA HIS A 134 -10.54 -17.10 -4.95
C HIS A 134 -10.51 -17.40 -3.45
N THR A 135 -10.78 -18.66 -3.11
CA THR A 135 -10.56 -19.14 -1.75
C THR A 135 -9.08 -19.00 -1.37
N GLY A 136 -8.80 -18.71 -0.10
CA GLY A 136 -7.45 -18.63 0.41
C GLY A 136 -6.59 -19.86 0.08
N ALA A 137 -5.32 -19.61 -0.19
CA ALA A 137 -4.33 -20.63 -0.52
C ALA A 137 -4.01 -21.48 0.70
N SER A 138 -3.67 -22.74 0.46
CA SER A 138 -3.11 -23.62 1.47
C SER A 138 -1.65 -23.25 1.78
N PRO A 139 -1.15 -23.56 3.00
CA PRO A 139 0.26 -23.39 3.32
C PRO A 139 1.21 -24.14 2.36
N ALA A 140 0.76 -25.25 1.77
CA ALA A 140 1.54 -26.03 0.82
C ALA A 140 1.69 -25.32 -0.54
N GLU A 141 0.62 -24.67 -1.02
CA GLU A 141 0.68 -23.86 -2.25
C GLU A 141 1.60 -22.66 -2.08
N ILE A 142 1.51 -21.98 -0.93
CA ILE A 142 2.42 -20.86 -0.61
C ILE A 142 3.88 -21.35 -0.53
N ALA A 143 4.14 -22.48 0.13
CA ALA A 143 5.49 -23.04 0.20
C ALA A 143 6.03 -23.47 -1.18
N SER A 144 5.17 -23.97 -2.06
CA SER A 144 5.55 -24.25 -3.46
C SER A 144 5.95 -22.97 -4.18
N LEU A 145 5.17 -21.88 -4.01
CA LEU A 145 5.48 -20.59 -4.59
C LEU A 145 6.82 -20.04 -4.05
N GLU A 146 7.13 -20.17 -2.76
CA GLU A 146 8.45 -19.79 -2.21
C GLU A 146 9.59 -20.55 -2.89
N GLY A 147 9.38 -21.84 -3.16
CA GLY A 147 10.32 -22.67 -3.91
C GLY A 147 10.53 -22.18 -5.34
N ASP A 148 9.45 -21.79 -6.03
CA ASP A 148 9.49 -21.30 -7.41
C ASP A 148 10.12 -19.90 -7.53
N LEU A 149 9.84 -19.02 -6.55
CA LEU A 149 10.41 -17.66 -6.52
C LEU A 149 11.87 -17.65 -6.01
N GLY A 150 12.25 -18.66 -5.20
CA GLY A 150 13.53 -18.71 -4.50
C GLY A 150 13.63 -17.71 -3.34
N ILE A 151 12.48 -17.25 -2.81
CA ILE A 151 12.38 -16.15 -1.84
C ILE A 151 11.40 -16.52 -0.75
N GLN A 152 11.71 -16.09 0.48
CA GLN A 152 10.79 -16.19 1.61
C GLN A 152 9.69 -15.11 1.47
N ILE A 153 8.44 -15.54 1.45
CA ILE A 153 7.30 -14.62 1.35
C ILE A 153 7.12 -13.90 2.70
N PRO A 154 7.02 -12.55 2.70
CA PRO A 154 6.73 -11.77 3.91
C PRO A 154 5.48 -12.27 4.64
N ILE A 155 5.49 -12.22 5.97
CA ILE A 155 4.44 -12.82 6.80
C ILE A 155 3.07 -12.18 6.55
N GLU A 156 3.04 -10.88 6.25
CA GLU A 156 1.84 -10.10 5.94
C GLU A 156 1.24 -10.54 4.59
N LEU A 157 2.08 -10.75 3.57
CA LEU A 157 1.64 -11.24 2.26
C LEU A 157 1.16 -12.69 2.33
N ARG A 158 1.84 -13.52 3.13
CA ARG A 158 1.39 -14.88 3.44
C ARG A 158 0.02 -14.85 4.11
N ALA A 159 -0.20 -13.97 5.08
CA ALA A 159 -1.48 -13.83 5.76
C ALA A 159 -2.61 -13.47 4.78
N LEU A 160 -2.36 -12.53 3.86
CA LEU A 160 -3.32 -12.18 2.81
C LEU A 160 -3.64 -13.39 1.93
N TRP A 161 -2.63 -14.12 1.44
CA TRP A 161 -2.85 -15.27 0.56
C TRP A 161 -3.56 -16.44 1.22
N LEU A 162 -3.40 -16.62 2.53
CA LEU A 162 -4.20 -17.58 3.30
C LEU A 162 -5.69 -17.21 3.37
N LEU A 163 -6.04 -15.94 3.15
CA LEU A 163 -7.42 -15.46 3.12
C LEU A 163 -8.00 -15.42 1.70
N VAL A 164 -7.17 -15.07 0.71
CA VAL A 164 -7.58 -14.93 -0.70
C VAL A 164 -6.42 -15.28 -1.65
N ALA A 165 -6.63 -16.26 -2.53
CA ALA A 165 -5.59 -16.69 -3.47
C ALA A 165 -5.63 -15.98 -4.83
N GLY A 166 -6.36 -14.88 -4.95
CA GLY A 166 -6.49 -14.09 -6.17
C GLY A 166 -7.91 -13.54 -6.40
N ASP A 167 -8.06 -12.75 -7.45
CA ASP A 167 -9.29 -12.08 -7.83
C ASP A 167 -9.46 -12.13 -9.37
N ASP A 168 -10.48 -12.85 -9.84
CA ASP A 168 -10.81 -12.93 -11.28
C ASP A 168 -11.61 -11.72 -11.78
N GLY A 169 -12.03 -10.83 -10.87
CA GLY A 169 -12.82 -9.65 -11.11
C GLY A 169 -14.29 -9.90 -11.44
N GLY A 170 -15.18 -9.19 -10.74
CA GLY A 170 -16.60 -9.18 -11.06
C GLY A 170 -16.81 -8.42 -12.36
N ASN A 171 -17.30 -9.08 -13.42
CA ASN A 171 -17.52 -8.47 -14.74
C ASN A 171 -16.26 -7.82 -15.35
N GLY A 172 -15.07 -8.33 -15.01
CA GLY A 172 -13.79 -7.84 -15.52
C GLY A 172 -13.16 -6.70 -14.72
N TRP A 173 -13.76 -6.29 -13.61
CA TRP A 173 -13.21 -5.29 -12.69
C TRP A 173 -12.70 -5.95 -11.41
N GLY A 174 -11.43 -5.71 -11.09
CA GLY A 174 -10.87 -6.17 -9.83
C GLY A 174 -11.40 -5.37 -8.64
N CYS A 175 -11.38 -5.98 -7.46
CA CYS A 175 -11.98 -5.44 -6.25
C CYS A 175 -11.15 -4.32 -5.58
N LEU A 176 -9.88 -4.15 -5.95
CA LEU A 176 -8.98 -3.16 -5.35
C LEU A 176 -9.04 -1.81 -6.10
N PRO A 177 -8.69 -0.69 -5.42
CA PRO A 177 -8.76 0.66 -6.01
C PRO A 177 -8.13 0.78 -7.40
N GLY A 178 -8.82 1.47 -8.31
CA GLY A 178 -8.46 1.57 -9.72
C GLY A 178 -8.85 0.36 -10.57
N ASN A 179 -9.80 -0.46 -10.14
CA ASN A 179 -10.21 -1.74 -10.74
C ASN A 179 -9.09 -2.79 -10.81
N ARG A 180 -8.14 -2.68 -9.89
CA ARG A 180 -6.99 -3.58 -9.76
C ARG A 180 -7.41 -4.90 -9.14
N ALA A 181 -6.67 -5.96 -9.47
CA ALA A 181 -6.96 -7.30 -8.99
C ALA A 181 -5.77 -7.88 -8.23
N LEU A 182 -6.04 -8.61 -7.15
CA LEU A 182 -5.04 -9.44 -6.51
C LEU A 182 -4.65 -10.57 -7.47
N MET A 183 -3.36 -10.72 -7.72
CA MET A 183 -2.87 -11.75 -8.63
C MET A 183 -3.04 -13.14 -8.02
N THR A 184 -3.40 -14.13 -8.85
CA THR A 184 -3.34 -15.53 -8.45
C THR A 184 -1.89 -15.99 -8.25
N LEU A 185 -1.66 -17.01 -7.42
CA LEU A 185 -0.29 -17.51 -7.19
C LEU A 185 0.40 -17.95 -8.49
N GLU A 186 -0.35 -18.52 -9.44
CA GLU A 186 0.14 -18.86 -10.78
C GLU A 186 0.57 -17.61 -11.56
N ALA A 187 -0.25 -16.55 -11.55
CA ALA A 187 0.06 -15.30 -12.22
C ALA A 187 1.29 -14.62 -11.60
N VAL A 188 1.43 -14.68 -10.27
CA VAL A 188 2.63 -14.20 -9.54
C VAL A 188 3.88 -14.91 -10.03
N ALA A 189 3.88 -16.26 -10.04
CA ALA A 189 5.02 -17.04 -10.52
C ALA A 189 5.33 -16.75 -12.00
N GLY A 190 4.30 -16.63 -12.83
CA GLY A 190 4.42 -16.33 -14.26
C GLY A 190 5.06 -14.96 -14.53
N VAL A 191 4.57 -13.91 -13.86
CA VAL A 191 5.13 -12.55 -14.00
C VAL A 191 6.52 -12.47 -13.40
N TYR A 192 6.76 -13.08 -12.24
CA TYR A 192 8.08 -13.08 -11.63
C TYR A 192 9.13 -13.72 -12.55
N ARG A 193 8.84 -14.90 -13.12
CA ARG A 193 9.73 -15.56 -14.09
C ARG A 193 9.97 -14.69 -15.32
N LEU A 194 8.90 -14.11 -15.90
CA LEU A 194 9.01 -13.20 -17.04
C LEU A 194 9.94 -12.01 -16.74
N LYS A 195 9.84 -11.45 -15.52
CA LYS A 195 10.66 -10.32 -15.08
C LYS A 195 12.11 -10.71 -14.80
N MET A 196 12.35 -11.87 -14.21
CA MET A 196 13.69 -12.41 -14.00
C MET A 196 14.38 -12.73 -15.34
N ASP A 197 13.65 -13.28 -16.31
CA ASP A 197 14.18 -13.53 -17.66
C ASP A 197 14.53 -12.20 -18.37
N ALA A 198 13.68 -11.18 -18.22
CA ALA A 198 13.95 -9.84 -18.75
C ALA A 198 15.17 -9.19 -18.09
N GLN A 199 15.33 -9.34 -16.77
CA GLN A 199 16.54 -8.87 -16.07
C GLN A 199 17.79 -9.63 -16.53
N ALA A 200 17.72 -10.95 -16.68
CA ALA A 200 18.86 -11.75 -17.14
C ALA A 200 19.28 -11.34 -18.57
N TYR A 201 18.32 -11.04 -19.45
CA TYR A 201 18.62 -10.48 -20.76
C TYR A 201 19.27 -9.09 -20.64
N GLU A 202 18.73 -8.20 -19.80
CA GLU A 202 19.31 -6.88 -19.58
C GLU A 202 20.72 -6.96 -18.98
N ASP A 203 21.01 -7.93 -18.13
CA ASP A 203 22.34 -8.15 -17.56
C ASP A 203 23.39 -8.45 -18.64
N THR A 204 23.01 -9.16 -19.71
CA THR A 204 23.91 -9.37 -20.86
C THR A 204 24.24 -8.06 -21.57
N LEU A 205 23.28 -7.13 -21.67
CA LEU A 205 23.49 -5.82 -22.26
C LEU A 205 24.28 -4.90 -21.32
N ASN A 206 24.01 -4.98 -20.01
CA ASN A 206 24.69 -4.23 -18.96
C ASN A 206 26.17 -4.61 -18.82
N ALA A 207 26.59 -5.80 -19.25
CA ALA A 207 27.98 -6.22 -19.23
C ALA A 207 28.90 -5.33 -20.09
N GLU A 208 28.35 -4.69 -21.11
CA GLU A 208 29.06 -3.76 -22.00
C GLU A 208 28.92 -2.29 -21.57
N ARG A 209 28.08 -2.00 -20.57
CA ARG A 209 27.78 -0.65 -20.10
C ARG A 209 28.65 -0.26 -18.91
N SER A 210 28.90 1.05 -18.78
CA SER A 210 29.45 1.60 -17.54
C SER A 210 28.44 1.44 -16.39
N GLU A 211 28.92 1.44 -15.15
CA GLU A 211 28.05 1.21 -13.98
C GLU A 211 26.89 2.21 -13.90
N ASP A 212 27.14 3.47 -14.24
CA ASP A 212 26.14 4.55 -14.23
C ASP A 212 25.07 4.41 -15.33
N GLU A 213 25.31 3.58 -16.35
CA GLU A 213 24.40 3.33 -17.47
C GLU A 213 23.68 1.98 -17.35
N ARG A 214 23.92 1.22 -16.28
CA ARG A 214 23.24 -0.06 -16.07
C ARG A 214 21.77 0.16 -15.80
N ILE A 215 20.94 -0.66 -16.44
CA ILE A 215 19.49 -0.63 -16.26
C ILE A 215 19.09 -1.80 -15.39
N THR A 216 18.34 -1.51 -14.33
CA THR A 216 17.65 -2.55 -13.54
C THR A 216 16.19 -2.60 -13.99
N VAL A 217 15.79 -3.73 -14.58
CA VAL A 217 14.41 -4.06 -14.96
C VAL A 217 13.65 -4.67 -13.79
N TRP A 218 14.32 -5.55 -13.04
CA TRP A 218 13.76 -6.26 -11.89
C TRP A 218 14.85 -6.57 -10.87
N THR A 219 14.47 -6.63 -9.59
CA THR A 219 15.33 -7.18 -8.54
C THR A 219 14.66 -8.44 -8.02
N ALA A 220 15.45 -9.45 -7.65
CA ALA A 220 14.91 -10.72 -7.15
C ALA A 220 13.94 -10.47 -5.98
N THR A 221 14.23 -9.51 -5.11
CA THR A 221 13.43 -9.18 -3.91
C THR A 221 11.99 -8.73 -4.18
N ARG A 222 11.61 -8.44 -5.43
CA ARG A 222 10.28 -7.93 -5.79
C ARG A 222 9.33 -9.07 -6.15
N ILE A 223 8.26 -9.20 -5.37
CA ILE A 223 7.17 -10.15 -5.61
C ILE A 223 5.98 -9.39 -6.21
N PRO A 224 5.56 -9.64 -7.46
CA PRO A 224 4.36 -9.02 -8.01
C PRO A 224 3.13 -9.53 -7.25
N VAL A 225 2.20 -8.64 -6.88
CA VAL A 225 1.05 -9.01 -6.03
C VAL A 225 -0.29 -8.50 -6.55
N VAL A 226 -0.30 -7.37 -7.25
CA VAL A 226 -1.53 -6.74 -7.74
C VAL A 226 -1.34 -6.41 -9.21
N ALA A 227 -2.30 -6.77 -10.05
CA ALA A 227 -2.33 -6.40 -11.46
C ALA A 227 -3.23 -5.18 -11.71
N LEU A 228 -3.03 -4.49 -12.84
CA LEU A 228 -3.90 -3.39 -13.26
C LEU A 228 -5.37 -3.82 -13.44
N GLY A 229 -5.59 -5.11 -13.74
CA GLY A 229 -6.89 -5.77 -13.74
C GLY A 229 -6.71 -7.29 -13.70
N PRO A 230 -7.80 -8.07 -13.59
CA PRO A 230 -7.74 -9.52 -13.32
C PRO A 230 -6.93 -10.34 -14.32
N ALA A 231 -7.01 -9.99 -15.60
CA ALA A 231 -6.28 -10.67 -16.68
C ALA A 231 -5.00 -9.93 -17.11
N ASP A 232 -4.63 -8.85 -16.42
CA ASP A 232 -3.47 -8.04 -16.79
C ASP A 232 -2.18 -8.63 -16.21
N ILE A 233 -1.17 -8.79 -17.06
CA ILE A 233 0.19 -9.20 -16.67
C ILE A 233 1.24 -8.17 -17.11
N SER A 234 0.77 -7.00 -17.51
CA SER A 234 1.56 -5.95 -18.16
C SER A 234 1.98 -4.86 -17.19
N SER A 235 1.21 -4.60 -16.13
CA SER A 235 1.55 -3.65 -15.09
C SER A 235 0.83 -3.93 -13.78
N GLY A 236 1.36 -3.39 -12.68
CA GLY A 236 0.83 -3.69 -11.37
C GLY A 236 1.63 -3.12 -10.21
N LEU A 237 1.40 -3.68 -9.03
CA LEU A 237 2.17 -3.45 -7.82
C LEU A 237 2.97 -4.71 -7.45
N TYR A 238 4.16 -4.51 -6.89
CA TYR A 238 4.96 -5.54 -6.24
C TYR A 238 5.14 -5.19 -4.76
N VAL A 239 5.38 -6.20 -3.93
CA VAL A 239 5.99 -6.04 -2.60
C VAL A 239 7.49 -6.28 -2.74
N ASP A 240 8.31 -5.36 -2.28
CA ASP A 240 9.75 -5.57 -2.16
C ASP A 240 10.07 -6.13 -0.78
N VAL A 241 10.63 -7.33 -0.73
CA VAL A 241 10.89 -8.07 0.51
C VAL A 241 11.97 -7.41 1.37
N GLU A 242 12.90 -6.67 0.76
CA GLU A 242 13.93 -5.96 1.52
C GLU A 242 13.39 -4.73 2.24
N SER A 243 12.55 -3.95 1.57
CA SER A 243 12.05 -2.68 2.09
C SER A 243 10.67 -2.80 2.77
N GLY A 244 9.92 -3.87 2.50
CA GLY A 244 8.54 -4.07 2.96
C GLY A 244 7.51 -3.19 2.24
N TYR A 245 7.94 -2.35 1.30
CA TYR A 245 7.07 -1.40 0.60
C TYR A 245 6.54 -1.95 -0.71
N LEU A 246 5.39 -1.40 -1.10
CA LEU A 246 4.82 -1.54 -2.42
C LEU A 246 5.53 -0.62 -3.40
N GLY A 247 5.79 -1.15 -4.59
CA GLY A 247 6.26 -0.38 -5.73
C GLY A 247 5.49 -0.72 -7.00
N ARG A 248 5.64 0.12 -8.03
CA ARG A 248 5.01 -0.10 -9.33
C ARG A 248 5.91 -0.87 -10.26
N TRP A 249 5.28 -1.73 -11.05
CA TRP A 249 5.92 -2.34 -12.20
C TRP A 249 5.10 -2.18 -13.47
N SER A 250 5.80 -2.11 -14.60
CA SER A 250 5.19 -2.18 -15.93
C SER A 250 6.10 -2.94 -16.89
N ARG A 251 5.53 -3.41 -17.99
CA ARG A 251 6.25 -4.06 -19.10
C ARG A 251 7.26 -3.14 -19.77
N TYR A 252 7.10 -1.82 -19.62
CA TYR A 252 7.94 -0.81 -20.26
C TYR A 252 9.08 -0.33 -19.38
N ASN A 253 9.28 -0.94 -18.21
CA ASN A 253 10.28 -0.52 -17.22
C ASN A 253 10.22 0.98 -16.92
N GLU A 254 8.99 1.51 -16.82
CA GLU A 254 8.78 2.87 -16.33
C GLU A 254 9.33 2.92 -14.90
N GLY A 255 10.04 4.01 -14.58
CA GLY A 255 10.74 4.15 -13.30
C GLY A 255 9.83 3.79 -12.13
N SER A 256 10.41 3.23 -11.06
CA SER A 256 9.67 2.82 -9.86
C SER A 256 8.93 4.02 -9.29
N GLY A 257 7.69 4.23 -9.73
CA GLY A 257 6.79 5.19 -9.13
C GLY A 257 6.62 4.74 -7.70
N GLU A 258 7.22 5.49 -6.79
CA GLU A 258 7.18 5.29 -5.35
C GLU A 258 5.71 5.23 -4.91
N VAL A 259 5.21 4.01 -4.67
CA VAL A 259 3.88 3.82 -4.05
C VAL A 259 4.00 3.95 -2.54
N LEU A 260 5.16 3.59 -1.95
CA LEU A 260 5.57 3.85 -0.55
C LEU A 260 4.55 3.46 0.53
N ASP A 261 3.49 2.76 0.15
CA ASP A 261 2.57 2.09 1.03
C ASP A 261 3.16 0.74 1.40
N THR A 262 2.89 0.26 2.62
CA THR A 262 3.02 -1.17 2.92
C THR A 262 1.76 -1.91 2.42
N LEU A 263 1.79 -3.24 2.42
CA LEU A 263 0.59 -4.03 2.11
C LEU A 263 -0.58 -3.68 3.04
N VAL A 264 -0.30 -3.47 4.33
CA VAL A 264 -1.28 -3.05 5.35
C VAL A 264 -1.92 -1.73 4.95
N THR A 265 -1.13 -0.67 4.79
CA THR A 265 -1.62 0.69 4.48
C THR A 265 -2.40 0.75 3.17
N TYR A 266 -2.06 -0.11 2.21
CA TYR A 266 -2.80 -0.24 0.96
C TYR A 266 -4.19 -0.87 1.16
N LEU A 267 -4.28 -1.98 1.91
CA LEU A 267 -5.54 -2.68 2.19
C LEU A 267 -6.47 -1.87 3.11
N GLU A 268 -5.93 -1.22 4.14
CA GLU A 268 -6.70 -0.32 5.01
C GLU A 268 -7.31 0.84 4.22
N GLY A 269 -6.52 1.48 3.36
CA GLY A 269 -7.02 2.53 2.48
C GLY A 269 -8.14 2.04 1.56
N ALA A 270 -8.04 0.82 1.03
CA ALA A 270 -9.10 0.21 0.24
C ALA A 270 -10.37 -0.07 1.07
N ALA A 271 -10.22 -0.58 2.30
CA ALA A 271 -11.34 -0.81 3.21
C ALA A 271 -12.06 0.51 3.55
N ASP A 272 -11.32 1.54 3.90
CA ASP A 272 -11.85 2.87 4.26
C ASP A 272 -12.58 3.52 3.07
N MET A 273 -12.07 3.37 1.86
CA MET A 273 -12.75 3.82 0.65
C MET A 273 -14.11 3.16 0.45
N LEU A 274 -14.22 1.86 0.74
CA LEU A 274 -15.48 1.10 0.60
C LEU A 274 -16.49 1.46 1.69
N GLU A 275 -16.04 1.55 2.93
CA GLU A 275 -16.90 1.80 4.09
C GLU A 275 -17.31 3.27 4.22
N SER A 276 -16.40 4.20 3.90
CA SER A 276 -16.58 5.64 4.08
C SER A 276 -16.09 6.44 2.87
N PRO A 277 -16.69 6.25 1.67
CA PRO A 277 -16.23 6.86 0.42
C PRO A 277 -16.24 8.40 0.41
N ALA A 278 -17.04 9.02 1.28
CA ALA A 278 -17.09 10.48 1.42
C ALA A 278 -15.90 11.06 2.19
N LEU A 279 -15.22 10.25 3.00
CA LEU A 279 -14.11 10.66 3.86
C LEU A 279 -12.75 10.19 3.33
N ALA A 280 -12.74 9.20 2.44
CA ALA A 280 -11.53 8.71 1.80
C ALA A 280 -11.02 9.69 0.72
N THR A 281 -9.72 9.97 0.73
CA THR A 281 -9.07 10.97 -0.15
C THR A 281 -8.66 10.42 -1.52
N GLY A 282 -9.13 9.23 -1.91
CA GLY A 282 -8.70 8.60 -3.17
C GLY A 282 -9.87 8.15 -4.05
N ASP A 283 -9.67 7.03 -4.75
CA ASP A 283 -10.61 6.54 -5.75
C ASP A 283 -12.00 6.25 -5.14
N LYS A 284 -13.05 6.46 -5.95
CA LYS A 284 -14.43 6.36 -5.47
C LYS A 284 -15.05 5.04 -5.90
N PRO A 285 -15.56 4.24 -4.96
CA PRO A 285 -16.29 3.03 -5.32
C PRO A 285 -17.69 3.38 -5.84
N GLY A 286 -18.18 2.52 -6.72
CA GLY A 286 -19.56 2.50 -7.16
C GLY A 286 -19.89 1.14 -7.75
N LEU A 287 -21.08 1.03 -8.33
CA LEU A 287 -21.59 -0.23 -8.86
C LEU A 287 -21.97 -0.10 -10.33
N ILE A 288 -21.65 -1.13 -11.10
CA ILE A 288 -22.21 -1.38 -12.44
C ILE A 288 -22.77 -2.79 -12.44
N GLY A 289 -24.08 -2.93 -12.64
CA GLY A 289 -24.72 -4.25 -12.71
C GLY A 289 -24.59 -5.11 -11.45
N GLY A 290 -24.29 -4.52 -10.28
CA GLY A 290 -24.05 -5.25 -9.04
C GLY A 290 -22.59 -5.65 -8.78
N ALA A 291 -21.67 -5.34 -9.70
CA ALA A 291 -20.23 -5.46 -9.48
C ALA A 291 -19.64 -4.12 -9.00
N LEU A 292 -18.64 -4.20 -8.12
CA LEU A 292 -17.83 -3.07 -7.70
C LEU A 292 -17.02 -2.55 -8.89
N VAL A 293 -17.10 -1.24 -9.10
CA VAL A 293 -16.31 -0.52 -10.09
C VAL A 293 -15.81 0.78 -9.48
N TRP A 294 -14.50 0.99 -9.56
CA TRP A 294 -13.79 2.16 -9.09
C TRP A 294 -13.73 3.26 -10.17
N GLN A 295 -13.99 4.51 -9.76
CA GLN A 295 -14.23 5.63 -10.66
C GLN A 295 -13.07 5.92 -11.63
N SER A 296 -11.82 5.82 -11.18
CA SER A 296 -10.66 6.25 -11.99
C SER A 296 -10.45 5.44 -13.27
N SER A 297 -11.04 4.25 -13.35
CA SER A 297 -10.78 3.26 -14.40
C SER A 297 -12.04 2.86 -15.16
N ILE A 298 -13.08 3.71 -15.11
CA ILE A 298 -14.32 3.54 -15.88
C ILE A 298 -14.10 3.99 -17.32
N ASP A 299 -14.49 3.15 -18.28
CA ASP A 299 -14.59 3.56 -19.67
C ASP A 299 -15.67 4.65 -19.82
N PRO A 300 -15.41 5.77 -20.51
CA PRO A 300 -16.41 6.81 -20.77
C PRO A 300 -17.76 6.29 -21.26
N VAL A 301 -17.78 5.17 -22.01
CA VAL A 301 -19.02 4.54 -22.50
C VAL A 301 -19.87 3.94 -21.37
N GLN A 302 -19.25 3.51 -20.27
CA GLN A 302 -19.91 2.87 -19.13
C GLN A 302 -20.20 3.86 -17.98
N GLN A 303 -19.83 5.13 -18.15
CA GLN A 303 -19.93 6.14 -17.10
C GLN A 303 -21.39 6.44 -16.68
N ASP A 304 -22.34 6.34 -17.61
CA ASP A 304 -23.76 6.60 -17.33
C ASP A 304 -24.43 5.49 -16.49
N ASP A 305 -23.91 4.26 -16.59
CA ASP A 305 -24.37 3.09 -15.85
C ASP A 305 -23.77 3.00 -14.45
N TRP A 306 -22.66 3.71 -14.21
CA TRP A 306 -22.00 3.74 -12.91
C TRP A 306 -22.83 4.50 -11.88
N ARG A 307 -23.08 3.82 -10.75
CA ARG A 307 -23.77 4.40 -9.60
C ARG A 307 -22.79 4.57 -8.44
N PRO A 308 -22.49 5.80 -8.00
CA PRO A 308 -21.56 6.02 -6.90
C PRO A 308 -22.10 5.40 -5.61
N TRP A 309 -21.24 4.71 -4.88
CA TRP A 309 -21.54 4.27 -3.52
C TRP A 309 -21.37 5.45 -2.56
N ARG A 310 -22.33 5.65 -1.65
CA ARG A 310 -22.34 6.80 -0.73
C ARG A 310 -22.35 6.42 0.76
N GLY A 311 -22.35 5.14 1.08
CA GLY A 311 -22.58 4.63 2.44
C GLY A 311 -24.05 4.39 2.71
#